data_AF-A0AAJ6AA83-F1
#
_entry.id   AF-A0AAJ6AA83-F1
#
_cell.length_a   1.000
_cell.length_b   1.000
_cell.length_c   1.000
_cell.angle_alpha   90.00
_cell.angle_beta   90.00
_cell.angle_gamma   90.00
#
_symmetry.space_group_name_H-M   'P 1'
#
loop_
_entity.id
_entity.type
_entity.pdbx_description
1 polymer ?
#
loop_
_entity_poly.entity_id
_entity_poly.type
_entity_poly.pdbx_seq_one_letter_code
_entity_poly.pdbx_strand_id
1 'polypeptide(L)' 'MVWRGSADTQPSMIAERLKRWKGHLAKVGLETGSMTPWLYHELKDLGFPVVCMDARRAADALTGM' A
#
# COMPACT_ATOMS: atom_id res chain seq x y z
N MET A 1 -4.34 -16.34 5.41
CA MET A 1 -3.51 -16.44 4.20
C MET A 1 -2.79 -15.12 4.01
N VAL A 2 -1.46 -15.13 3.87
CA VAL A 2 -0.65 -13.91 3.65
C VAL A 2 0.07 -14.04 2.31
N TRP A 3 -0.04 -13.04 1.46
CA TRP A 3 0.71 -12.94 0.20
C TRP A 3 1.83 -11.93 0.34
N ARG A 4 2.98 -12.21 -0.29
CA ARG A 4 4.11 -11.28 -0.41
C ARG A 4 4.55 -11.21 -1.86
N GLY A 5 4.96 -10.02 -2.29
CA GLY A 5 5.60 -9.83 -3.58
C GLY A 5 6.07 -8.40 -3.77
N SER A 6 6.71 -8.16 -4.91
CA SER A 6 7.34 -6.88 -5.24
C SER A 6 6.90 -6.38 -6.63
N ALA A 7 7.10 -5.09 -6.83
CA ALA A 7 6.94 -4.39 -8.10
C ALA A 7 7.93 -3.22 -8.12
N ASP A 8 8.24 -2.72 -9.31
CA ASP A 8 8.80 -1.38 -9.44
C ASP A 8 7.88 -0.37 -8.77
N THR A 9 8.46 0.72 -8.26
CA THR A 9 7.72 1.77 -7.54
C THR A 9 6.78 2.59 -8.45
N GLN A 10 6.71 2.26 -9.74
CA GLN A 10 5.73 2.85 -10.65
C GLN A 10 4.30 2.49 -10.20
N PRO A 11 3.38 3.47 -10.05
CA PRO A 11 2.04 3.22 -9.49
C PRO A 11 1.23 2.20 -10.29
N SER A 12 1.37 2.22 -11.63
CA SER A 12 0.73 1.25 -12.53
C SER A 12 1.18 -0.18 -12.25
N MET A 13 2.48 -0.41 -12.01
CA MET A 13 3.04 -1.73 -11.72
C MET A 13 2.58 -2.27 -10.37
N ILE A 14 2.45 -1.39 -9.36
CA ILE A 14 1.85 -1.72 -8.07
C ILE A 14 0.37 -2.09 -8.26
N ALA A 15 -0.38 -1.28 -9.02
CA ALA A 15 -1.79 -1.51 -9.31
C ALA A 15 -2.04 -2.86 -9.99
N GLU A 16 -1.23 -3.25 -10.98
CA GLU A 16 -1.31 -4.57 -11.63
C GLU A 16 -1.19 -5.72 -10.62
N ARG A 17 -0.30 -5.60 -9.63
CA ARG A 17 -0.17 -6.60 -8.55
C ARG A 17 -1.43 -6.62 -7.67
N LEU A 18 -1.98 -5.46 -7.33
CA LEU A 18 -3.16 -5.35 -6.46
C LEU A 18 -4.46 -5.83 -7.12
N LYS A 19 -4.55 -5.88 -8.46
CA LYS A 19 -5.74 -6.32 -9.20
C LYS A 19 -6.28 -7.68 -8.78
N ARG A 20 -5.44 -8.59 -8.27
CA ARG A 20 -5.89 -9.92 -7.80
C ARG A 20 -6.88 -9.86 -6.63
N TRP A 21 -7.00 -8.73 -5.95
CA TRP A 21 -7.98 -8.46 -4.90
C TRP A 21 -8.97 -7.35 -5.25
N LYS A 22 -9.10 -7.01 -6.54
CA LYS A 22 -10.06 -6.00 -7.00
C LYS A 22 -11.46 -6.32 -6.44
N GLY A 23 -12.14 -5.31 -5.90
CA GLY A 23 -13.45 -5.46 -5.26
C GLY A 23 -13.43 -5.99 -3.82
N HIS A 24 -12.29 -6.47 -3.32
CA HIS A 24 -12.14 -7.01 -1.96
C HIS A 24 -11.11 -6.25 -1.10
N LEU A 25 -10.35 -5.32 -1.70
CA LEU A 25 -9.42 -4.45 -0.98
C LEU A 25 -10.17 -3.40 -0.17
N ALA A 26 -10.20 -3.58 1.16
CA ALA A 26 -10.78 -2.58 2.06
C ALA A 26 -9.89 -1.32 2.18
N LYS A 27 -8.57 -1.51 2.29
CA LYS A 27 -7.56 -0.43 2.41
C LYS A 27 -6.22 -0.85 1.82
N VAL A 28 -5.44 0.13 1.37
CA VAL A 28 -4.01 -0.02 1.01
C VAL A 28 -3.20 0.85 1.97
N GLY A 29 -2.33 0.24 2.76
CA GLY A 29 -1.47 0.94 3.71
C GLY A 29 -0.12 1.28 3.10
N LEU A 30 0.28 2.55 3.19
CA LEU A 30 1.64 3.01 2.95
C LEU A 30 2.30 3.39 4.27
N GLU A 31 3.53 2.97 4.48
CA GLU A 31 4.35 3.49 5.58
C GLU A 31 4.92 4.86 5.20
N THR A 32 5.07 5.75 6.18
CA THR A 32 5.67 7.08 5.97
C THR A 32 7.11 6.94 5.46
N GLY A 33 7.39 7.58 4.34
CA GLY A 33 8.70 7.66 3.68
C GLY A 33 8.74 8.79 2.66
N SER A 34 9.89 8.99 2.03
CA SER A 34 10.11 10.11 1.09
C SER A 34 9.18 10.08 -0.13
N MET A 35 8.82 8.89 -0.61
CA MET A 35 7.95 8.70 -1.78
C MET A 35 6.46 8.62 -1.43
N THR A 36 6.11 8.56 -0.15
CA THR A 36 4.73 8.31 0.30
C THR A 36 3.73 9.36 -0.17
N PRO A 37 4.02 10.68 -0.16
CA PRO A 37 3.08 11.67 -0.67
C PRO A 37 2.72 11.42 -2.14
N TRP A 38 3.73 11.21 -3.00
CA TRP A 38 3.52 10.96 -4.42
C TRP A 38 2.77 9.64 -4.66
N LEU A 39 3.20 8.54 -4.05
CA LEU A 39 2.52 7.24 -4.18
C LEU A 39 1.08 7.27 -3.68
N TYR A 40 0.81 8.01 -2.60
CA TYR A 40 -0.53 8.16 -2.06
C TYR A 40 -1.47 8.77 -3.11
N HIS A 41 -1.06 9.87 -3.74
CA HIS A 41 -1.87 10.55 -4.74
C HIS A 41 -2.07 9.69 -5.99
N GLU A 42 -1.00 9.12 -6.56
CA GLU A 42 -1.10 8.32 -7.78
C GLU A 42 -1.97 7.07 -7.61
N LEU A 43 -1.83 6.34 -6.50
CA LEU A 43 -2.65 5.17 -6.24
C LEU A 43 -4.11 5.55 -5.92
N LYS A 44 -4.33 6.71 -5.29
CA LYS A 44 -5.68 7.23 -5.06
C LYS A 44 -6.36 7.62 -6.38
N ASP A 45 -5.63 8.22 -7.31
CA ASP A 45 -6.13 8.58 -8.64
C ASP A 45 -6.44 7.33 -9.49
N LEU A 46 -5.72 6.23 -9.25
CA LEU A 46 -6.04 4.90 -9.78
C LEU A 46 -7.22 4.20 -9.08
N GLY A 47 -7.85 4.85 -8.09
CA GLY A 47 -9.06 4.38 -7.42
C GLY A 47 -8.84 3.47 -6.22
N PHE A 48 -7.62 3.39 -5.67
CA PHE A 48 -7.35 2.58 -4.49
C PHE A 48 -7.71 3.33 -3.19
N PRO A 49 -8.25 2.63 -2.16
CA PRO A 49 -8.53 3.21 -0.84
C PRO A 49 -7.25 3.32 0.01
N VAL A 50 -6.37 4.26 -0.34
CA VAL A 50 -5.04 4.40 0.28
C VAL A 50 -5.08 5.15 1.61
N VAL A 51 -4.28 4.70 2.57
CA VAL A 51 -3.99 5.37 3.85
C VAL A 51 -2.49 5.42 4.10
N CYS A 52 -2.02 6.46 4.80
CA CYS A 52 -0.64 6.59 5.25
C CYS A 52 -0.55 6.30 6.75
N MET A 53 0.49 5.59 7.18
CA MET A 53 0.71 5.15 8.56
C MET A 53 2.13 5.50 9.02
N ASP A 54 2.29 5.92 10.28
CA ASP A 54 3.62 6.09 10.88
C ASP A 54 4.35 4.75 10.87
N ALA A 55 5.52 4.70 10.23
CA ALA A 55 6.27 3.47 10.02
C ALA A 55 6.68 2.78 11.33
N ARG A 56 6.94 3.54 12.40
CA ARG A 56 7.30 2.98 13.72
C ARG A 56 6.09 2.29 14.35
N ARG A 57 4.94 2.95 14.33
CA ARG A 57 3.68 2.36 14.83
C ARG A 57 3.23 1.15 14.01
N ALA A 58 3.47 1.17 12.69
CA ALA A 58 3.18 0.02 11.83
C ALA A 58 4.04 -1.20 12.21
N ALA A 59 5.34 -1.00 12.41
CA ALA A 59 6.25 -2.06 12.85
C ALA A 59 5.85 -2.65 14.22
N ASP A 60 5.49 -1.79 15.18
CA ASP A 60 5.01 -2.22 16.50
C ASP A 60 3.72 -3.04 16.40
N ALA A 61 2.77 -2.62 15.55
CA ALA A 61 1.52 -3.35 15.33
C ALA A 61 1.71 -4.72 14.67
N LEU A 62 2.79 -4.91 13.90
CA LEU A 62 3.13 -6.19 13.27
C LEU A 62 3.90 -7.14 14.21
N THR A 63 4.59 -6.59 15.21
CA THR A 63 5.47 -7.35 16.11
C THR A 63 4.83 -7.62 17.48
N GLY A 64 3.83 -6.83 17.88
CA GLY A 64 3.12 -6.94 19.16
C GLY A 64 2.10 -8.09 19.28
N MET A 65 2.29 -9.19 18.56
CA MET A 65 1.54 -10.45 18.72
C MET A 65 2.32 -11.45 19.57
#